data_AF-A0A8J5C6K2-F1
#
_entry.id   AF-A0A8J5C6K2-F1
#
_cell.length_a   1.000
_cell.length_b   1.000
_cell.length_c   1.000
_cell.angle_alpha   90.00
_cell.angle_beta   90.00
_cell.angle_gamma   90.00
#
_symmetry.space_group_name_H-M   'P 1'
#
loop_
_entity.id
_entity.type
_entity.pdbx_description
1 polymer ?
#
loop_
_entity_poly.entity_id
_entity_poly.type
_entity_poly.pdbx_seq_one_letter_code
_entity_poly.pdbx_strand_id
1 'polypeptide(L)'
;MTFLPVSGRDGRKLRRSYRSPLLCKHSNDGDRDGGASFPGAVFNLSTTIVGAGIMAIPVAVKVLGLLPGLAIIPLAAFITHASIDMILRAGRPPATFDKPANTVPPSYAAIVSDALGAPGGTLLQSCIILNNLGMLVVYMIIIGKYPISQII
;
A
#
# COMPACT_ATOMS: atom_id res chain seq x y z
N MET A 1 -22.34 54.88 -26.78
CA MET A 1 -22.24 54.37 -25.40
C MET A 1 -22.78 52.95 -25.37
N THR A 2 -21.85 52.01 -25.20
CA THR A 2 -21.97 50.60 -24.78
C THR A 2 -23.32 50.10 -24.29
N PHE A 3 -23.80 48.96 -24.82
CA PHE A 3 -24.35 47.83 -24.05
C PHE A 3 -24.23 46.52 -24.89
N LEU A 4 -23.53 45.53 -24.35
CA LEU A 4 -23.36 44.18 -24.91
C LEU A 4 -24.59 43.31 -24.61
N PRO A 5 -25.02 42.41 -25.51
CA PRO A 5 -25.81 41.25 -25.09
C PRO A 5 -24.87 40.12 -24.60
N VAL A 6 -25.01 39.80 -23.31
CA VAL A 6 -24.53 38.54 -22.71
C VAL A 6 -25.27 37.38 -23.40
N SER A 7 -24.58 36.71 -24.33
CA SER A 7 -25.05 35.49 -24.98
C SER A 7 -24.76 34.28 -24.10
N GLY A 8 -25.77 33.42 -23.98
CA GLY A 8 -25.87 32.36 -23.00
C GLY A 8 -24.89 31.20 -23.15
N ARG A 9 -24.60 30.61 -21.99
CA ARG A 9 -24.43 29.17 -21.72
C ARG A 9 -24.01 28.30 -22.92
N ASP A 10 -22.73 27.94 -22.97
CA ASP A 10 -22.34 26.54 -23.18
C ASP A 10 -20.98 26.20 -22.56
N GLY A 11 -20.94 26.17 -21.23
CA GLY A 11 -19.74 25.85 -20.44
C GLY A 11 -19.54 24.35 -20.19
N ARG A 12 -19.84 23.46 -21.15
CA ARG A 12 -19.73 21.99 -20.94
C ARG A 12 -18.96 21.24 -22.03
N LYS A 13 -17.81 21.74 -22.50
CA LYS A 13 -16.93 20.95 -23.40
C LYS A 13 -15.42 21.08 -23.19
N LEU A 14 -14.93 21.35 -21.96
CA LEU A 14 -13.48 21.35 -21.71
C LEU A 14 -13.04 20.64 -20.42
N ARG A 15 -13.76 19.61 -19.99
CA ARG A 15 -13.41 18.82 -18.78
C ARG A 15 -13.17 17.33 -19.08
N ARG A 16 -12.71 17.03 -20.31
CA ARG A 16 -12.46 15.65 -20.77
C ARG A 16 -11.24 15.58 -21.70
N SER A 17 -10.15 16.23 -21.32
CA SER A 17 -8.86 16.12 -22.02
C SER A 17 -7.72 15.99 -21.02
N TYR A 18 -7.75 14.88 -20.27
CA TYR A 18 -6.59 14.36 -19.53
C TYR A 18 -6.71 12.84 -19.39
N ARG A 19 -6.95 12.16 -20.53
CA ARG A 19 -6.80 10.71 -20.68
C ARG A 19 -6.34 10.41 -22.09
N SER A 20 -5.10 10.78 -22.35
CA SER A 20 -4.30 10.20 -23.41
C SER A 20 -2.85 10.26 -22.93
N PRO A 21 -2.25 9.13 -22.52
CA PRO A 21 -0.82 9.05 -22.34
C PRO A 21 -0.19 9.21 -23.72
N LEU A 22 0.17 10.45 -24.07
CA LEU A 22 0.90 10.77 -25.29
C LEU A 22 2.39 10.61 -25.02
N LEU A 23 2.87 9.38 -25.07
CA LEU A 23 4.26 9.13 -25.41
C LEU A 23 4.37 7.83 -26.19
N CYS A 24 4.63 7.97 -27.50
CA CYS A 24 5.00 6.86 -28.36
C CYS A 24 6.34 6.26 -27.92
N LYS A 25 6.36 4.94 -27.99
CA LYS A 25 7.50 4.03 -27.95
C LYS A 25 8.62 4.51 -28.88
N HIS A 26 9.76 4.86 -28.31
CA HIS A 26 11.06 4.76 -28.99
C HIS A 26 11.80 3.61 -28.34
N SER A 27 11.91 2.51 -29.07
CA SER A 27 12.72 1.36 -28.71
C SER A 27 14.19 1.76 -28.77
N ASN A 28 14.84 1.85 -27.60
CA ASN A 28 16.28 1.69 -27.51
C ASN A 28 16.52 0.70 -26.37
N ASP A 29 17.13 -0.42 -26.73
CA ASP A 29 17.52 -1.49 -25.82
C ASP A 29 18.50 -0.96 -24.77
N GLY A 30 18.18 -1.22 -23.51
CA GLY A 30 18.92 -0.73 -22.36
C GLY A 30 18.06 -0.87 -21.11
N ASP A 31 17.98 -2.11 -20.61
CA ASP A 31 17.68 -2.52 -19.23
C ASP A 31 17.12 -1.43 -18.32
N ARG A 32 15.86 -1.05 -18.55
CA ARG A 32 15.06 -0.39 -17.52
C ARG A 32 14.38 -1.47 -16.71
N ASP A 33 15.17 -2.03 -15.80
CA ASP A 33 14.72 -2.73 -14.59
C ASP A 33 13.89 -1.76 -13.73
N GLY A 34 12.72 -1.35 -14.21
CA GLY A 34 11.76 -0.50 -13.51
C GLY A 34 10.96 -1.25 -12.44
N GLY A 35 11.30 -2.52 -12.18
CA GLY A 35 10.78 -3.31 -11.08
C GLY A 35 11.64 -3.13 -9.83
N ALA A 36 11.02 -3.14 -8.65
CA ALA A 36 11.78 -3.18 -7.40
C ALA A 36 12.70 -4.41 -7.39
N SER A 37 14.01 -4.21 -7.25
CA SER A 37 14.97 -5.32 -7.17
C SER A 37 14.65 -6.23 -5.99
N PHE A 38 14.83 -7.55 -6.12
CA PHE A 38 14.55 -8.50 -5.04
C PHE A 38 15.22 -8.11 -3.70
N PRO A 39 16.52 -7.76 -3.65
CA PRO A 39 17.15 -7.29 -2.40
C PRO A 39 16.54 -6.00 -1.86
N GLY A 40 16.15 -5.05 -2.73
CA GLY A 40 15.52 -3.79 -2.34
C GLY A 40 14.11 -3.98 -1.78
N ALA A 41 13.33 -4.90 -2.37
CA ALA A 41 12.00 -5.27 -1.88
C ALA A 41 12.09 -5.95 -0.50
N VAL A 42 13.01 -6.91 -0.33
CA VAL A 42 13.24 -7.59 0.95
C VAL A 42 13.72 -6.60 2.02
N PHE A 43 14.64 -5.70 1.68
CA PHE A 43 15.15 -4.70 2.63
C PHE A 43 14.05 -3.73 3.09
N ASN A 44 13.28 -3.17 2.14
CA ASN A 44 12.19 -2.25 2.45
C ASN A 44 11.08 -2.91 3.30
N LEU A 45 10.74 -4.15 2.97
CA LEU A 45 9.79 -4.93 3.75
C LEU A 45 10.35 -5.21 5.15
N SER A 46 11.63 -5.60 5.26
CA SER A 46 12.27 -5.90 6.55
C SER A 46 12.32 -4.70 7.47
N THR A 47 12.72 -3.52 6.98
CA THR A 47 12.76 -2.30 7.83
C THR A 47 11.37 -1.91 8.33
N THR A 48 10.32 -2.17 7.55
CA THR A 48 8.94 -1.91 7.95
C THR A 48 8.50 -2.85 9.08
N ILE A 49 8.83 -4.15 8.96
CA ILE A 49 8.50 -5.16 9.99
C ILE A 49 9.31 -4.94 11.26
N VAL A 50 10.64 -4.75 11.13
CA VAL A 50 11.53 -4.54 12.26
C VAL A 50 11.17 -3.25 13.00
N GLY A 51 10.93 -2.14 12.29
CA GLY A 51 10.71 -0.79 12.85
C GLY A 51 9.89 -0.72 14.15
N ALA A 52 8.57 -0.59 14.06
CA ALA A 52 7.74 -0.60 15.28
C ALA A 52 7.47 -2.02 15.80
N GLY A 53 7.68 -3.05 14.98
CA GLY A 53 7.46 -4.45 15.36
C GLY A 53 8.35 -4.88 16.53
N ILE A 54 9.64 -4.54 16.51
CA ILE A 54 10.55 -4.89 17.61
C ILE A 54 10.17 -4.22 18.93
N MET A 55 9.55 -3.04 18.87
CA MET A 55 9.12 -2.31 20.06
C MET A 55 7.86 -2.93 20.68
N ALA A 56 7.04 -3.58 19.86
CA ALA A 56 5.80 -4.24 20.30
C ALA A 56 6.04 -5.62 20.94
N ILE A 57 7.09 -6.35 20.53
CA ILE A 57 7.37 -7.72 21.00
C ILE A 57 7.52 -7.82 22.53
N PRO A 58 8.31 -6.98 23.23
CA PRO A 58 8.47 -7.08 24.68
C PRO A 58 7.15 -6.87 25.43
N VAL A 59 6.32 -5.94 24.95
CA VAL A 59 5.01 -5.63 25.53
C VAL A 59 4.03 -6.77 25.29
N ALA A 60 4.00 -7.34 24.08
CA ALA A 60 3.14 -8.48 23.75
C ALA A 60 3.46 -9.71 24.62
N VAL A 61 4.75 -10.05 24.77
CA VAL A 61 5.19 -11.16 25.63
C VAL A 61 4.86 -10.89 27.10
N LYS A 62 4.97 -9.64 27.55
CA LYS A 62 4.58 -9.26 28.92
C LYS A 62 3.07 -9.44 29.19
N VAL A 63 2.22 -9.20 28.19
CA VAL A 63 0.75 -9.31 28.33
C VAL A 63 0.26 -10.75 28.17
N LEU A 64 0.79 -11.48 27.19
CA LEU A 64 0.39 -12.86 26.91
C LEU A 64 1.06 -13.87 27.85
N GLY A 65 2.28 -13.57 28.33
CA GLY A 65 3.16 -14.50 29.02
C GLY A 65 4.21 -15.11 28.09
N LEU A 66 5.31 -15.64 28.64
CA LEU A 66 6.46 -16.11 27.86
C LEU A 66 6.11 -17.28 26.93
N LEU A 67 5.44 -18.30 27.44
CA LEU A 67 5.09 -19.50 26.68
C LEU A 67 4.14 -19.22 25.50
N PRO A 68 2.96 -18.58 25.73
CA PRO A 68 2.05 -18.26 24.61
C PRO A 68 2.60 -17.15 23.71
N GLY A 69 3.36 -16.19 24.25
CA GLY A 69 4.02 -15.13 23.49
C GLY A 69 5.11 -15.65 22.56
N LEU A 70 5.78 -16.76 22.89
CA LEU A 70 6.71 -17.43 21.98
C LEU A 70 5.98 -18.35 20.99
N ALA A 71 4.92 -19.04 21.43
CA ALA A 71 4.13 -19.92 20.58
C ALA A 71 3.38 -19.18 19.46
N ILE A 72 3.02 -17.90 19.66
CA ILE A 72 2.34 -17.11 18.63
C ILE A 72 3.27 -16.75 17.46
N ILE A 73 4.60 -16.75 17.65
CA ILE A 73 5.57 -16.40 16.60
C ILE A 73 5.50 -17.35 15.40
N PRO A 74 5.64 -18.68 15.55
CA PRO A 74 5.51 -19.60 14.42
C PRO A 74 4.09 -19.58 13.82
N LEU A 75 3.05 -19.38 14.62
CA LEU A 75 1.68 -19.25 14.12
C LEU A 75 1.52 -18.00 13.24
N ALA A 76 2.00 -16.86 13.71
CA ALA A 76 1.99 -15.61 12.96
C ALA A 76 2.82 -15.74 11.67
N ALA A 77 4.00 -16.37 11.74
CA ALA A 77 4.83 -16.64 10.57
C ALA A 77 4.09 -17.48 9.51
N PHE A 78 3.37 -18.53 9.92
CA PHE A 78 2.55 -19.33 9.02
C PHE A 78 1.42 -18.52 8.37
N ILE A 79 0.69 -17.72 9.17
CA ILE A 79 -0.39 -16.86 8.67
C ILE A 79 0.16 -15.79 7.72
N THR A 80 1.30 -15.18 8.04
CA THR A 80 1.95 -14.17 7.19
C THR A 80 2.42 -14.78 5.87
N HIS A 81 3.02 -15.98 5.89
CA HIS A 81 3.43 -16.67 4.67
C HIS A 81 2.22 -16.93 3.75
N ALA A 82 1.13 -17.48 4.30
CA ALA A 82 -0.09 -17.71 3.52
C ALA A 82 -0.70 -16.41 2.98
N SER A 83 -0.65 -15.33 3.77
CA SER A 83 -1.15 -14.00 3.35
C SER A 83 -0.32 -13.43 2.19
N ILE A 84 1.01 -13.47 2.29
CA ILE A 84 1.91 -12.99 1.23
C ILE A 84 1.68 -13.79 -0.05
N ASP A 85 1.58 -15.13 0.04
CA ASP A 85 1.31 -15.98 -1.12
C ASP A 85 -0.03 -15.66 -1.79
N MET A 86 -1.08 -15.42 -1.00
CA MET A 86 -2.39 -15.03 -1.50
C MET A 86 -2.33 -13.70 -2.26
N ILE A 87 -1.67 -12.70 -1.69
CA ILE A 87 -1.51 -11.37 -2.30
C ILE A 87 -0.70 -11.45 -3.59
N LEU A 88 0.43 -12.18 -3.57
CA LEU A 88 1.28 -12.36 -4.75
C LEU A 88 0.57 -13.15 -5.85
N ARG A 89 -0.32 -14.07 -5.49
CA ARG A 89 -1.11 -14.84 -6.45
C ARG A 89 -2.25 -14.01 -7.05
N ALA A 90 -2.91 -13.18 -6.26
CA ALA A 90 -3.96 -12.26 -6.74
C ALA A 90 -3.39 -11.07 -7.54
N GLY A 91 -2.17 -10.62 -7.22
CA GLY A 91 -1.49 -9.52 -7.91
C GLY A 91 -0.85 -9.90 -9.25
N ARG A 92 -0.79 -11.20 -9.60
CA ARG A 92 -0.34 -11.64 -10.92
C ARG A 92 -1.46 -11.39 -11.93
N PRO A 93 -1.22 -10.65 -13.03
CA PRO A 93 -2.21 -10.49 -14.08
C PRO A 93 -2.55 -11.88 -14.67
N PRO A 94 -3.83 -12.21 -14.88
CA PRO A 94 -4.19 -13.46 -15.53
C PRO A 94 -3.58 -13.50 -16.94
N ALA A 95 -2.93 -14.60 -17.28
CA ALA A 95 -2.29 -14.84 -18.58
C ALA A 95 -3.25 -14.78 -19.79
N THR A 96 -4.54 -14.50 -19.56
CA THR A 96 -5.62 -14.58 -20.55
C THR A 96 -6.27 -13.22 -20.86
N PHE A 97 -5.86 -12.11 -20.24
CA PHE A 97 -6.51 -10.82 -20.50
C PHE A 97 -5.55 -9.86 -21.21
N ASP A 98 -5.90 -9.56 -22.47
CA ASP A 98 -5.51 -8.38 -23.26
C ASP A 98 -5.80 -7.07 -22.51
N LYS A 99 -5.18 -6.86 -21.35
CA LYS A 99 -5.24 -5.58 -20.64
C LYS A 99 -4.07 -4.75 -21.15
N PRO A 100 -4.31 -3.62 -21.80
CA PRO A 100 -3.24 -2.80 -22.37
C PRO A 100 -2.22 -2.48 -21.28
N ALA A 101 -0.94 -2.69 -21.59
CA ALA A 101 0.23 -2.54 -20.71
C ALA A 101 0.41 -1.13 -20.09
N ASN A 102 -0.55 -0.24 -20.31
CA ASN A 102 -0.61 1.13 -19.82
C ASN A 102 -1.70 1.33 -18.75
N THR A 103 -2.15 0.24 -18.12
CA THR A 103 -3.15 0.33 -17.05
C THR A 103 -2.43 0.46 -15.72
N VAL A 104 -2.77 1.50 -14.95
CA VAL A 104 -2.30 1.72 -13.57
C VAL A 104 -2.33 0.39 -12.81
N PRO A 105 -1.23 -0.03 -12.14
CA PRO A 105 -1.22 -1.27 -11.39
C PRO A 105 -2.39 -1.24 -10.40
N PRO A 106 -3.22 -2.30 -10.36
CA PRO A 106 -4.38 -2.32 -9.49
C PRO A 106 -3.94 -2.05 -8.06
N SER A 107 -4.60 -1.12 -7.38
CA SER A 107 -4.29 -0.82 -5.98
C SER A 107 -4.46 -2.10 -5.15
N TYR A 108 -3.77 -2.17 -4.01
CA TYR A 108 -3.84 -3.34 -3.12
C TYR A 108 -5.30 -3.70 -2.74
N ALA A 109 -6.15 -2.69 -2.51
CA ALA A 109 -7.58 -2.88 -2.30
C ALA A 109 -8.33 -3.39 -3.54
N ALA A 110 -7.94 -2.96 -4.74
CA ALA A 110 -8.53 -3.44 -5.99
C ALA A 110 -8.19 -4.91 -6.25
N ILE A 111 -6.94 -5.32 -6.00
CA ILE A 111 -6.48 -6.71 -6.15
C ILE A 111 -7.26 -7.65 -5.22
N VAL A 112 -7.40 -7.25 -3.96
CA VAL A 112 -8.13 -8.04 -2.97
C VAL A 112 -9.64 -8.00 -3.23
N SER A 113 -10.18 -6.88 -3.72
CA SER A 113 -11.60 -6.82 -4.11
C SER A 113 -11.93 -7.72 -5.30
N ASP A 114 -10.96 -7.97 -6.18
CA ASP A 114 -11.12 -8.88 -7.32
C ASP A 114 -11.05 -10.35 -6.86
N ALA A 115 -10.22 -10.64 -5.84
CA ALA A 115 -10.06 -12.00 -5.29
C ALA A 115 -11.14 -12.42 -4.27
N LEU A 116 -11.65 -11.47 -3.46
CA LEU A 116 -12.58 -11.72 -2.34
C LEU A 116 -13.93 -10.99 -2.51
N GLY A 117 -14.12 -10.27 -3.62
CA GLY A 117 -15.30 -9.44 -3.88
C GLY A 117 -15.22 -8.03 -3.30
N ALA A 118 -16.18 -7.18 -3.69
CA ALA A 118 -16.28 -5.78 -3.24
C ALA A 118 -16.13 -5.54 -1.72
N PRO A 119 -16.75 -6.33 -0.82
CA PRO A 119 -16.57 -6.11 0.63
C PRO A 119 -15.14 -6.41 1.11
N GLY A 120 -14.43 -7.32 0.45
CA GLY A 120 -13.03 -7.65 0.78
C GLY A 120 -12.09 -6.45 0.58
N GLY A 121 -12.30 -5.67 -0.49
CA GLY A 121 -11.55 -4.43 -0.72
C GLY A 121 -11.78 -3.39 0.35
N THR A 122 -13.03 -3.19 0.79
CA THR A 122 -13.37 -2.24 1.85
C THR A 122 -12.78 -2.64 3.21
N LEU A 123 -12.84 -3.93 3.56
CA LEU A 123 -12.29 -4.46 4.81
C LEU A 123 -10.75 -4.40 4.83
N LEU A 124 -10.11 -4.63 3.68
CA LEU A 124 -8.67 -4.43 3.55
C LEU A 124 -8.32 -2.96 3.72
N GLN A 125 -9.08 -2.05 3.11
CA GLN A 125 -8.81 -0.62 3.18
C GLN A 125 -8.96 -0.09 4.61
N SER A 126 -9.96 -0.56 5.37
CA SER A 126 -10.06 -0.25 6.79
C SER A 126 -8.90 -0.84 7.59
N CYS A 127 -8.47 -2.07 7.30
CA CYS A 127 -7.29 -2.68 7.92
C CYS A 127 -6.01 -1.86 7.69
N ILE A 128 -5.78 -1.35 6.47
CA ILE A 128 -4.63 -0.48 6.15
C ILE A 128 -4.70 0.82 6.94
N ILE A 129 -5.87 1.45 7.03
CA ILE A 129 -6.07 2.68 7.81
C ILE A 129 -5.77 2.43 9.29
N LEU A 130 -6.31 1.35 9.85
CA LEU A 130 -6.06 0.96 11.25
C LEU A 130 -4.59 0.65 11.51
N ASN A 131 -3.89 -0.01 10.58
CA ASN A 131 -2.46 -0.29 10.69
C ASN A 131 -1.64 1.01 10.73
N ASN A 132 -1.88 1.93 9.78
CA ASN A 132 -1.19 3.22 9.76
C ASN A 132 -1.53 4.07 11.00
N LEU A 133 -2.78 4.08 11.44
CA LEU A 133 -3.20 4.80 12.64
C LEU A 133 -2.54 4.22 13.90
N GLY A 134 -2.52 2.89 14.04
CA GLY A 134 -1.86 2.21 15.16
C GLY A 134 -0.36 2.52 15.21
N MET A 135 0.31 2.51 14.05
CA MET A 135 1.71 2.91 13.93
C MET A 135 1.94 4.36 14.38
N LEU A 136 1.07 5.29 13.98
CA LEU A 136 1.16 6.68 14.44
C LEU A 136 0.97 6.79 15.96
N VAL A 137 0.05 6.04 16.55
CA VAL A 137 -0.13 6.00 18.01
C VAL A 137 1.13 5.47 18.71
N VAL A 138 1.72 4.39 18.19
CA VAL A 138 2.98 3.84 18.73
C VAL A 138 4.10 4.88 18.63
N TYR A 139 4.23 5.58 17.51
CA TYR A 139 5.20 6.67 17.37
C TYR A 139 4.97 7.81 18.37
N MET A 140 3.72 8.22 18.60
CA MET A 140 3.40 9.22 19.61
C MET A 140 3.76 8.74 21.04
N ILE A 141 3.53 7.46 21.36
CA ILE A 141 3.93 6.88 22.65
C ILE A 141 5.46 6.90 22.82
N ILE A 142 6.21 6.53 21.79
CA ILE A 142 7.67 6.51 21.84
C ILE A 142 8.20 7.93 22.05
N ILE A 143 7.76 8.90 21.24
CA ILE A 143 8.18 10.31 21.37
C ILE A 143 7.82 10.86 22.75
N GLY A 144 6.63 10.53 23.27
CA GLY A 144 6.21 10.95 24.61
C GLY A 144 7.00 10.31 25.76
N LYS A 145 7.48 9.07 25.58
CA LYS A 145 8.29 8.36 26.59
C LYS A 145 9.77 8.75 26.56
N TYR A 146 10.28 9.16 25.41
CA TYR A 146 11.66 9.60 25.23
C TYR A 146 11.66 11.08 24.78
N PRO A 147 11.29 12.01 25.69
CA PRO A 147 11.36 13.42 25.36
C PRO A 147 12.80 13.77 25.00
N ILE A 148 12.96 14.65 24.02
CA ILE A 148 14.23 15.03 23.41
C ILE A 148 15.29 15.42 24.46
N SER A 149 14.88 15.97 25.61
CA SER A 149 15.74 16.30 26.76
C SER A 149 16.42 15.11 27.47
N GLN A 150 16.11 13.85 27.13
CA GLN A 150 16.78 12.65 27.66
C GLN A 150 17.79 12.04 26.66
N ILE A 151 17.89 12.62 25.46
CA ILE A 151 18.72 12.14 24.35
C ILE A 151 19.88 13.11 24.04
N ILE A 152 19.76 14.38 24.43
CA ILE A 152 20.83 15.40 24.42
C ILE A 152 21.28 15.67 25.86
#